data_AF-A0A6N6KD93-F1
#
_entry.id   AF-A0A6N6KD93-F1
#
_cell.length_a   1.000
_cell.length_b   1.000
_cell.length_c   1.000
_cell.angle_alpha   90.00
_cell.angle_beta   90.00
_cell.angle_gamma   90.00
#
_symmetry.space_group_name_H-M   'P 1'
#
loop_
_entity.id
_entity.type
_entity.pdbx_description
1 polymer ?
#
loop_
_entity_poly.entity_id
_entity_poly.type
_entity_poly.pdbx_seq_one_letter_code
_entity_poly.pdbx_strand_id
1 'polypeptide(L)'
;MQNPIDERSYLMNRRAFLAKTSVGIGTAALASILGTGLTGCSNQFPEEMVKASVNGMLKNPHFAPKAKRVIYLFQSGGPSQLELFDYKPLLTKMRGQDLPESIRQGQRLTGMTSGQESFPLADSLFKF
;
A
#
# COMPACT_ATOMS: atom_id res chain seq x y z
N MET A 1 -22.86 49.90 -9.60
CA MET A 1 -22.03 49.44 -10.72
C MET A 1 -20.58 49.42 -10.23
N GLN A 2 -19.95 48.25 -10.17
CA GLN A 2 -18.52 48.17 -9.82
C GLN A 2 -17.70 48.87 -10.89
N ASN A 3 -16.63 49.56 -10.50
CA ASN A 3 -15.74 50.22 -11.44
C ASN A 3 -15.04 49.17 -12.34
N PRO A 4 -15.05 49.35 -13.68
CA PRO A 4 -14.48 48.38 -14.61
C PRO A 4 -12.94 48.24 -14.49
N ILE A 5 -12.27 49.26 -13.95
CA ILE A 5 -10.82 49.25 -13.70
C ILE A 5 -10.47 48.31 -12.53
N ASP A 6 -11.28 48.31 -11.49
CA ASP A 6 -11.10 47.44 -10.32
C ASP A 6 -11.38 45.98 -10.68
N GLU A 7 -12.39 45.74 -11.51
CA GLU A 7 -12.71 44.42 -12.03
C GLU A 7 -11.58 43.85 -12.89
N ARG A 8 -11.02 44.65 -13.81
CA ARG A 8 -9.85 44.25 -14.60
C ARG A 8 -8.66 43.90 -13.71
N SER A 9 -8.37 44.72 -12.70
CA SER A 9 -7.26 44.49 -11.77
C SER A 9 -7.47 43.19 -10.97
N TYR A 10 -8.71 42.87 -10.61
CA TYR A 10 -9.05 41.62 -9.95
C TYR A 10 -8.85 40.40 -10.87
N LEU A 11 -9.24 40.50 -12.14
CA LEU A 11 -9.09 39.44 -13.15
C LEU A 11 -7.63 39.17 -13.55
N MET A 12 -6.76 40.18 -13.49
CA MET A 12 -5.34 40.06 -13.83
C MET A 12 -4.48 39.43 -12.72
N ASN A 13 -5.05 39.16 -11.55
CA ASN A 13 -4.33 38.53 -10.45
C ASN A 13 -4.14 37.02 -10.68
N ARG A 14 -2.91 36.53 -10.44
CA ARG A 14 -2.57 35.09 -10.50
C ARG A 14 -3.55 34.20 -9.73
N ARG A 15 -4.00 34.67 -8.56
CA ARG A 15 -4.98 33.95 -7.74
C ARG A 15 -6.33 33.80 -8.44
N ALA A 16 -6.82 34.86 -9.08
CA ALA A 16 -8.09 34.84 -9.81
C ALA A 16 -7.99 33.96 -11.06
N PHE A 17 -6.85 34.02 -11.77
CA PHE A 17 -6.57 33.14 -12.90
C PHE A 17 -6.60 31.66 -12.47
N LEU A 18 -5.80 31.27 -11.46
CA LEU A 18 -5.73 29.89 -10.99
C LEU A 18 -7.06 29.39 -10.43
N ALA A 19 -7.80 30.25 -9.71
CA ALA A 19 -9.12 29.91 -9.18
C ALA A 19 -10.16 29.68 -10.28
N LYS A 20 -10.10 30.42 -11.40
CA LYS A 20 -11.03 30.24 -12.53
C LYS A 20 -10.64 29.06 -13.42
N THR A 21 -9.34 28.85 -13.65
CA THR A 21 -8.86 27.75 -14.52
C THR A 21 -8.95 26.38 -13.86
N SER A 22 -8.83 26.30 -12.53
CA SER A 22 -8.90 25.03 -11.79
C SER A 22 -10.25 24.32 -11.96
N VAL A 23 -11.35 25.08 -12.03
CA VAL A 23 -12.69 24.55 -12.24
C VAL A 23 -12.79 23.85 -13.60
N GLY A 24 -12.26 24.46 -14.67
CA GLY A 24 -12.30 23.87 -16.02
C GLY A 24 -11.41 22.64 -16.19
N ILE A 25 -10.23 22.64 -15.59
CA ILE A 25 -9.33 21.46 -15.60
C ILE A 25 -9.92 20.33 -14.74
N GLY A 26 -10.53 20.67 -13.61
CA GLY A 26 -11.18 19.71 -12.71
C GLY A 26 -12.37 19.01 -13.36
N THR A 27 -13.22 19.75 -14.09
CA THR A 27 -14.34 19.14 -14.83
C THR A 27 -13.87 18.26 -15.99
N ALA A 28 -12.81 18.66 -16.70
CA ALA A 28 -12.20 17.81 -17.74
C ALA A 28 -11.62 16.51 -17.17
N ALA A 29 -10.93 16.57 -16.03
CA ALA A 29 -10.41 15.39 -15.34
C ALA A 29 -11.54 14.48 -14.84
N LEU A 30 -12.61 15.06 -14.27
CA LEU A 30 -13.78 14.33 -13.80
C LEU A 30 -14.52 13.64 -14.96
N ALA A 31 -14.69 14.32 -16.11
CA ALA A 31 -15.26 13.74 -17.32
C ALA A 31 -14.41 12.57 -17.86
N SER A 32 -13.08 12.69 -17.78
CA SER A 32 -12.17 11.60 -18.13
C SER A 32 -12.32 10.37 -17.21
N ILE A 33 -12.57 10.57 -15.91
CA ILE A 33 -12.77 9.48 -14.94
C ILE A 33 -14.15 8.81 -15.12
N LEU A 34 -15.18 9.62 -15.36
CA LEU A 34 -16.55 9.13 -15.58
C LEU A 34 -16.75 8.47 -16.96
N GLY A 35 -15.71 8.43 -17.80
CA GLY A 35 -15.77 7.85 -19.14
C GLY A 35 -16.65 8.65 -20.10
N THR A 36 -17.07 9.86 -19.72
CA THR A 36 -17.82 10.79 -20.56
C THR A 36 -16.84 11.61 -21.40
N GLY A 37 -16.09 10.92 -22.25
CA GLY A 37 -15.31 11.57 -23.28
C GLY A 37 -16.23 12.49 -24.09
N LEU A 38 -15.92 13.79 -24.13
CA LEU A 38 -16.58 14.84 -24.91
C LEU A 38 -16.54 14.61 -26.44
N THR A 39 -16.15 13.42 -26.88
CA THR A 39 -16.15 12.96 -28.26
C THR A 39 -16.85 11.61 -28.26
N GLY A 40 -18.06 11.55 -28.81
CA GLY A 40 -18.85 10.33 -28.99
C GLY A 40 -18.22 9.32 -29.94
N CYS A 41 -17.05 8.79 -29.58
CA CYS A 41 -16.42 7.68 -30.26
C CYS A 41 -16.53 6.45 -29.37
N SER A 42 -17.55 5.65 -29.69
CA SER A 42 -17.65 4.19 -29.56
C SER A 42 -16.86 3.50 -28.45
N ASN A 43 -17.58 2.73 -27.63
CA ASN A 43 -17.13 1.60 -26.81
C ASN A 43 -16.16 0.66 -27.54
N GLN A 44 -14.90 1.06 -27.67
CA GLN A 44 -13.78 0.15 -27.80
C GLN A 44 -12.84 0.52 -26.67
N PHE A 45 -13.12 -0.04 -25.49
CA PHE A 45 -12.10 -0.15 -24.47
C PHE A 45 -10.98 -1.00 -25.07
N PRO A 46 -9.78 -0.46 -25.33
CA PRO A 46 -8.65 -1.32 -25.61
C PRO A 46 -8.39 -2.08 -24.32
N GLU A 47 -8.36 -3.41 -24.38
CA GLU A 47 -8.02 -4.29 -23.24
C GLU A 47 -6.68 -3.93 -22.58
N GLU A 48 -5.87 -3.06 -23.21
CA GLU A 48 -4.66 -2.49 -22.63
C GLU A 48 -4.89 -1.47 -21.49
N MET A 49 -6.09 -0.92 -21.31
CA MET A 49 -6.36 0.04 -20.22
C MET A 49 -6.51 -0.61 -18.84
N VAL A 50 -6.61 -1.94 -18.74
CA VAL A 50 -6.59 -2.65 -17.45
C VAL A 50 -5.17 -2.76 -16.88
N LYS A 51 -4.14 -2.46 -17.68
CA LYS A 51 -2.86 -1.95 -17.13
C LYS A 51 -3.02 -0.47 -16.81
N ALA A 52 -3.98 -0.16 -15.94
CA ALA A 52 -4.00 1.04 -15.14
C ALA A 52 -2.75 0.98 -14.26
N SER A 53 -1.61 1.33 -14.88
CA SER A 53 -0.48 1.90 -14.20
C SER A 53 -1.05 2.87 -13.20
N VAL A 54 -0.89 2.56 -11.91
CA VAL A 54 -1.07 3.53 -10.84
C VAL A 54 -0.40 4.82 -11.33
N ASN A 55 -1.17 5.92 -11.40
CA ASN A 55 -0.67 7.19 -11.92
C ASN A 55 0.67 7.51 -11.21
N GLY A 56 1.77 7.49 -11.97
CA GLY A 56 3.14 7.60 -11.44
C GLY A 56 4.07 6.40 -11.67
N MET A 57 3.57 5.27 -12.17
CA MET A 57 4.42 4.14 -12.58
C MET A 57 4.80 4.22 -14.07
N LEU A 58 6.10 4.05 -14.37
CA LEU A 58 6.55 3.89 -15.75
C LEU A 58 6.07 2.52 -16.27
N LYS A 59 5.46 2.49 -17.46
CA LYS A 59 4.99 1.22 -18.09
C LYS A 59 6.10 0.19 -18.20
N ASN A 60 7.33 0.63 -18.50
CA ASN A 60 8.57 -0.14 -18.46
C ASN A 60 9.74 0.81 -18.16
N PRO A 61 10.76 0.38 -17.41
CA PRO A 61 11.99 1.16 -17.27
C PRO A 61 12.77 1.14 -18.60
N HIS A 62 13.48 2.23 -18.93
CA HIS A 62 14.32 2.28 -20.13
C HIS A 62 15.49 1.26 -20.10
N PHE A 63 15.86 0.79 -18.90
CA PHE A 63 16.89 -0.23 -18.69
C PHE A 63 16.40 -1.28 -17.70
N ALA A 64 16.85 -2.53 -17.85
CA ALA A 64 16.58 -3.57 -16.88
C ALA A 64 17.21 -3.19 -15.51
N PRO A 65 16.44 -3.17 -14.42
CA PRO A 65 16.98 -2.81 -13.11
C PRO A 65 18.02 -3.84 -12.66
N LYS A 66 19.16 -3.35 -12.15
CA LYS A 66 20.20 -4.19 -11.55
C LYS A 66 20.37 -3.81 -10.08
N ALA A 67 20.00 -4.70 -9.17
CA ALA A 67 20.25 -4.52 -7.75
C ALA A 67 21.74 -4.76 -7.46
N LYS A 68 22.47 -3.70 -7.10
CA LYS A 68 23.90 -3.80 -6.74
C LYS A 68 24.12 -4.06 -5.26
N ARG A 69 23.18 -3.65 -4.40
CA ARG A 69 23.26 -3.76 -2.94
C ARG A 69 21.87 -4.00 -2.38
N VAL A 70 21.77 -4.87 -1.39
CA VAL A 70 20.54 -5.17 -0.66
C VAL A 70 20.79 -4.83 0.81
N ILE A 71 19.93 -3.99 1.39
CA ILE A 71 19.93 -3.72 2.83
C ILE A 71 18.87 -4.63 3.44
N TYR A 72 19.31 -5.65 4.18
CA TYR A 72 18.44 -6.52 4.94
C TYR A 72 18.46 -6.10 6.40
N LEU A 73 17.30 -5.68 6.91
CA LEU A 73 17.14 -5.29 8.31
C LEU A 73 16.49 -6.44 9.07
N PHE A 74 17.28 -7.17 9.85
CA PHE A 74 16.77 -8.15 10.79
C PHE A 74 16.43 -7.46 12.12
N GLN A 75 15.15 -7.19 12.33
CA GLN A 75 14.67 -6.59 13.58
C GLN A 75 14.46 -7.69 14.63
N SER A 76 15.55 -8.06 15.30
CA SER A 76 15.50 -8.99 16.42
C SER A 76 14.62 -8.42 17.54
N GLY A 77 13.50 -9.08 17.83
CA GLY A 77 12.59 -8.72 18.92
C GLY A 77 11.33 -7.95 18.51
N GLY A 78 11.16 -7.64 17.22
CA GLY A 78 9.87 -7.16 16.70
C GLY A 78 8.89 -8.32 16.48
N PRO A 79 7.56 -8.08 16.57
CA PRO A 79 6.58 -9.10 16.23
C PRO A 79 6.77 -9.50 14.76
N SER A 80 6.95 -10.80 14.50
CA SER A 80 7.10 -11.30 13.13
C SER A 80 5.80 -11.12 12.34
N GLN A 81 5.83 -11.14 11.00
CA GLN A 81 4.59 -11.13 10.20
C GLN A 81 3.58 -12.20 10.67
N LEU A 82 4.09 -13.35 11.15
CA LEU A 82 3.28 -14.42 11.70
C LEU A 82 2.64 -14.05 13.04
N GLU A 83 3.18 -13.11 13.81
CA GLU A 83 2.62 -12.71 15.11
C GLU A 83 1.65 -11.52 15.05
N LEU A 84 1.61 -10.73 13.96
CA LEU A 84 0.77 -9.53 13.92
C LEU A 84 -0.72 -9.80 13.66
N PHE A 85 -1.06 -10.38 12.50
CA PHE A 85 -2.43 -10.31 11.97
C PHE A 85 -3.06 -11.65 11.60
N ASP A 86 -2.40 -12.76 11.93
CA ASP A 86 -2.86 -14.07 11.52
C ASP A 86 -3.53 -14.81 12.69
N TYR A 87 -4.83 -15.09 12.52
CA TYR A 87 -5.70 -15.71 13.51
C TYR A 87 -5.34 -17.18 13.72
N LYS A 88 -4.87 -17.53 14.92
CA LYS A 88 -4.35 -18.87 15.28
C LYS A 88 -5.18 -19.55 16.38
N PRO A 89 -6.41 -20.01 16.09
CA PRO A 89 -7.26 -20.65 17.09
C PRO A 89 -6.66 -21.95 17.64
N LEU A 90 -5.83 -22.66 16.86
CA LEU A 90 -5.17 -23.88 17.31
C LEU A 90 -4.12 -23.62 18.39
N LEU A 91 -3.33 -22.54 18.28
CA LEU A 91 -2.37 -22.18 19.33
C LEU A 91 -3.08 -21.80 20.63
N THR A 92 -4.23 -21.13 20.56
CA THR A 92 -5.06 -20.85 21.74
C THR A 92 -5.53 -22.14 22.41
N LYS A 93 -5.97 -23.13 21.63
CA LYS A 93 -6.42 -24.44 22.17
C LYS A 93 -5.28 -25.26 22.77
N MET A 94 -4.09 -25.17 22.19
CA MET A 94 -2.91 -25.92 22.60
C MET A 94 -2.01 -25.14 23.58
N ARG A 95 -2.48 -24.00 24.09
CA ARG A 95 -1.71 -23.14 24.99
C ARG A 95 -1.21 -23.93 26.20
N GLY A 96 0.08 -23.84 26.47
CA GLY A 96 0.74 -24.54 27.58
C GLY A 96 1.05 -26.02 27.34
N GLN A 97 0.62 -26.59 26.21
CA GLN A 97 1.11 -27.91 25.79
C GLN A 97 2.54 -27.78 25.28
N ASP A 98 3.33 -28.84 25.45
CA ASP A 98 4.71 -28.84 24.98
C ASP A 98 4.79 -28.86 23.45
N LEU A 99 5.87 -28.31 22.90
CA LEU A 99 6.08 -28.24 21.46
C LEU A 99 6.17 -29.66 20.87
N PRO A 100 5.32 -30.04 19.89
CA PRO A 100 5.35 -31.38 19.32
C PRO A 100 6.70 -31.72 18.66
N GLU A 101 7.18 -32.94 18.88
CA GLU A 101 8.45 -33.41 18.29
C GLU A 101 8.43 -33.40 16.75
N SER A 102 7.24 -33.55 16.14
CA SER A 102 7.07 -33.45 14.69
C SER A 102 7.47 -32.10 14.10
N ILE A 103 7.43 -31.03 14.91
CA ILE A 103 7.84 -29.68 14.54
C ILE A 103 9.34 -29.48 14.79
N ARG A 104 9.84 -30.00 15.92
CA ARG A 104 11.25 -29.82 16.30
C ARG A 104 12.20 -30.66 15.44
N GLN A 105 11.86 -31.91 15.16
CA GLN A 105 12.68 -32.84 14.37
C GLN A 105 14.16 -32.87 14.81
N GLY A 106 14.42 -32.80 16.12
CA GLY A 106 15.78 -32.73 16.69
C GLY A 106 16.53 -31.40 16.48
N GLN A 107 15.90 -30.36 15.93
CA GLN A 107 16.54 -29.05 15.71
C GLN A 107 16.69 -28.28 17.03
N ARG A 108 17.88 -27.69 17.24
CA ARG A 108 18.14 -26.78 18.36
C ARG A 108 17.44 -25.44 18.10
N LEU A 109 16.52 -25.04 19.00
CA LEU A 109 15.76 -23.78 18.91
C LEU A 109 16.68 -22.56 18.99
N THR A 110 17.27 -22.29 20.15
CA THR A 110 18.25 -21.22 20.34
C THR A 110 19.24 -21.56 21.47
N GLY A 111 20.29 -20.75 21.63
CA GLY A 111 21.15 -20.82 22.82
C GLY A 111 20.44 -20.44 24.12
N MET A 112 19.41 -19.59 24.05
CA MET A 112 18.69 -19.09 25.23
C MET A 112 17.72 -20.11 25.83
N THR A 113 17.34 -21.12 25.05
CA THR A 113 16.35 -22.14 25.45
C THR A 113 16.97 -23.51 25.72
N SER A 114 18.31 -23.63 25.74
CA SER A 114 18.99 -24.92 25.91
C SER A 114 18.85 -25.53 27.30
N GLY A 115 18.52 -24.72 28.31
CA GLY A 115 18.30 -25.17 29.69
C GLY A 115 16.82 -25.29 30.09
N GLN A 116 15.89 -25.08 29.16
CA GLN A 116 14.46 -25.21 29.45
C GLN A 116 14.05 -26.68 29.47
N GLU A 117 13.33 -27.08 30.53
CA GLU A 117 12.77 -28.43 30.66
C GLU A 117 11.56 -28.65 29.74
N SER A 118 10.83 -27.58 29.41
CA SER A 118 9.65 -27.60 28.55
C SER A 118 9.59 -26.39 27.64
N PHE A 119 8.86 -26.53 26.53
CA PHE A 119 8.72 -25.55 25.47
C PHE A 119 7.23 -25.32 25.21
N PRO A 120 6.53 -24.67 26.16
CA PRO A 120 5.10 -24.51 26.07
C PRO A 120 4.71 -23.64 24.88
N LEU A 121 3.68 -24.06 24.16
CA LEU A 121 3.05 -23.28 23.10
C LEU A 121 2.39 -22.02 23.70
N ALA A 122 2.70 -20.86 23.12
CA ALA A 122 2.12 -19.58 23.47
C ALA A 122 0.94 -19.25 22.55
N ASP A 123 -0.08 -18.59 23.10
CA ASP A 123 -1.19 -18.06 22.33
C ASP A 123 -0.86 -16.69 21.71
N SER A 124 -1.70 -16.24 20.78
CA SER A 124 -1.62 -14.90 20.22
C SER A 124 -1.90 -13.85 21.30
N LEU A 125 -1.08 -12.78 21.33
CA LEU A 125 -1.32 -11.60 22.16
C LEU A 125 -2.58 -10.84 21.73
N PHE A 126 -2.92 -10.89 20.44
CA PHE A 126 -4.07 -10.20 19.88
C PHE A 126 -5.34 -11.05 19.95
N LYS A 127 -6.44 -10.40 20.30
CA LYS A 127 -7.80 -10.94 20.24
C LYS A 127 -8.35 -10.64 18.84
N PHE A 128 -8.54 -11.68 18.04
CA PHE A 128 -9.19 -11.63 16.73
C PHE A 128 -10.66 -12.04 16.87
#